data_AF-A0A940XJH5-F1
#
_entry.id   AF-A0A940XJH5-F1
#
_cell.length_a   1.000
_cell.length_b   1.000
_cell.length_c   1.000
_cell.angle_alpha   90.00
_cell.angle_beta   90.00
_cell.angle_gamma   90.00
#
_symmetry.space_group_name_H-M   'P 1'
#
loop_
_entity.id
_entity.type
_entity.pdbx_description
1 polymer ?
#
loop_
_entity_poly.entity_id
_entity_poly.type
_entity_poly.pdbx_seq_one_letter_code
_entity_poly.pdbx_strand_id
1 'polypeptide(L)' 'MPPHQTTQEPPIDLPVGLNARLLDRTPAPGCEACAAEWRSLKAAETAGNIGQAAKHATAVRDHAGGHQ' A
#
# COMPACT_ATOMS: atom_id res chain seq x y z
N MET A 1 1.64 41.18 -11.51
CA MET A 1 1.59 39.79 -10.98
C MET A 1 2.28 38.92 -12.00
N PRO A 2 3.41 38.26 -11.71
CA PRO A 2 4.09 37.46 -12.71
C PRO A 2 3.29 36.17 -12.99
N PRO A 3 3.27 35.65 -14.23
CA PRO A 3 2.58 34.41 -14.56
C PRO A 3 3.33 33.23 -13.94
N HIS A 4 2.61 32.37 -13.23
CA HIS A 4 3.18 31.14 -12.69
C HIS A 4 3.36 30.16 -13.86
N GLN A 5 4.61 29.89 -14.22
CA GLN A 5 4.93 28.81 -15.15
C GLN A 5 4.70 27.48 -14.42
N THR A 6 3.60 26.80 -14.73
CA THR A 6 3.37 25.41 -14.33
C THR A 6 4.26 24.52 -15.19
N THR A 7 5.53 24.38 -14.82
CA THR A 7 6.36 23.31 -15.36
C THR A 7 5.76 22.00 -14.89
N GLN A 8 5.00 21.32 -15.75
CA GLN A 8 4.61 19.94 -15.47
C GLN A 8 5.87 19.10 -15.46
N GLU A 9 6.27 18.65 -14.27
CA GLU A 9 7.30 17.63 -14.14
C GLU A 9 6.85 16.39 -14.92
N PRO A 10 7.77 15.75 -15.68
CA PRO A 10 7.45 14.54 -16.40
C PRO A 10 6.94 13.47 -15.42
N PRO A 11 5.97 12.63 -15.83
CA PRO A 11 5.49 11.55 -14.97
C PRO A 11 6.66 10.70 -14.51
N ILE A 12 6.86 10.60 -13.20
CA ILE A 12 7.88 9.72 -12.64
C ILE A 12 7.37 8.30 -12.78
N ASP A 13 8.09 7.48 -13.54
CA ASP A 13 7.83 6.05 -13.60
C ASP A 13 8.25 5.42 -12.27
N LEU A 14 7.27 4.92 -11.51
CA LEU A 14 7.54 4.28 -10.22
C LEU A 14 8.32 2.99 -10.50
N PRO A 15 9.46 2.75 -9.84
CA PRO A 15 10.27 1.59 -10.12
C PRO A 15 9.44 0.31 -10.00
N VAL A 16 9.58 -0.58 -10.99
CA VAL A 16 8.99 -1.92 -10.98
C VAL A 16 9.28 -2.57 -9.62
N GLY A 17 8.22 -2.98 -8.92
CA GLY A 17 8.31 -3.58 -7.60
C GLY A 17 8.15 -2.62 -6.41
N LEU A 18 8.00 -1.30 -6.61
CA LEU A 18 7.65 -0.40 -5.50
C LEU A 18 6.30 -0.75 -4.88
N ASN A 19 5.30 -1.05 -5.71
CA ASN A 19 4.01 -1.56 -5.24
C ASN A 19 4.19 -2.87 -4.48
N ALA A 20 5.00 -3.80 -5.01
CA ALA A 20 5.30 -5.05 -4.31
C ALA A 20 5.94 -4.78 -2.93
N ARG A 21 6.90 -3.85 -2.82
CA ARG A 21 7.54 -3.49 -1.55
C ARG A 21 6.62 -2.75 -0.58
N LEU A 22 5.68 -1.94 -1.09
CA LEU A 22 4.67 -1.27 -0.27
C LEU A 22 3.63 -2.24 0.28
N LEU A 23 3.30 -3.27 -0.50
CA LEU A 23 2.28 -4.28 -0.24
C LEU A 23 2.82 -5.55 0.42
N ASP A 24 4.14 -5.74 0.46
CA ASP A 24 4.81 -6.83 1.18
C ASP A 24 4.70 -6.59 2.69
N ARG A 25 3.55 -6.97 3.24
CA ARG A 25 3.27 -6.96 4.67
C ARG A 25 3.06 -8.38 5.14
N THR A 26 3.88 -8.80 6.10
CA THR A 26 3.65 -10.05 6.82
C THR A 26 2.68 -9.77 7.97
N PRO A 27 1.57 -10.53 8.10
CA PRO A 27 0.67 -10.38 9.23
C PRO A 27 1.35 -10.77 10.55
N ALA A 28 0.96 -10.13 11.65
CA ALA A 28 1.46 -10.51 12.97
C ALA A 28 1.01 -11.95 13.32
N PRO A 29 1.92 -12.81 13.81
CA PRO A 29 1.58 -14.19 14.12
C PRO A 29 0.51 -14.25 15.22
N GLY A 30 -0.55 -15.02 14.99
CA GLY A 30 -1.67 -15.17 15.92
C GLY A 30 -2.69 -14.03 15.92
N CYS A 31 -2.50 -12.98 15.11
CA CYS A 31 -3.47 -11.91 14.99
C CYS A 31 -4.47 -12.18 13.86
N GLU A 32 -5.71 -12.51 14.23
CA GLU A 32 -6.79 -12.77 13.26
C GLU A 32 -7.12 -11.55 12.39
N ALA A 33 -7.07 -10.34 12.98
CA ALA A 33 -7.29 -9.09 12.24
C ALA A 33 -6.22 -8.88 11.16
N CYS A 34 -4.93 -9.04 11.49
CA CYS A 34 -3.86 -8.95 10.50
C CYS A 34 -3.99 -10.03 9.40
N ALA A 35 -4.40 -11.25 9.76
CA ALA A 35 -4.59 -12.33 8.79
C ALA A 35 -5.77 -12.07 7.83
N ALA A 36 -6.86 -11.48 8.33
CA ALA A 36 -8.00 -11.08 7.51
C ALA A 36 -7.63 -9.97 6.52
N GLU A 37 -6.99 -8.91 7.00
CA GLU A 37 -6.54 -7.79 6.16
C GLU A 37 -5.50 -8.24 5.13
N TRP A 38 -4.60 -9.16 5.50
CA TRP A 38 -3.64 -9.74 4.56
C TRP A 38 -4.32 -10.52 3.43
N ARG A 39 -5.37 -11.31 3.72
CA ARG A 39 -6.14 -11.99 2.67
C ARG A 39 -6.83 -11.00 1.73
N SER A 40 -7.43 -9.94 2.27
CA SER A 40 -8.06 -8.88 1.48
C SER A 40 -7.05 -8.13 0.61
N LEU A 41 -5.82 -7.91 1.11
CA LEU A 41 -4.70 -7.37 0.34
C LEU A 41 -4.40 -8.26 -0.87
N LYS A 42 -4.17 -9.57 -0.69
CA LYS A 42 -3.87 -10.48 -1.80
C LYS A 42 -4.99 -10.54 -2.83
N ALA A 43 -6.25 -10.46 -2.38
CA ALA A 43 -7.41 -10.40 -3.28
C ALA A 43 -7.43 -9.10 -4.09
N ALA A 44 -7.17 -7.95 -3.47
CA ALA A 44 -7.09 -6.66 -4.15
C ALA A 44 -5.90 -6.58 -5.13
N GLU A 45 -4.76 -7.16 -4.79
CA GLU A 45 -3.62 -7.32 -5.72
C GLU A 45 -4.00 -8.14 -6.95
N THR A 46 -4.66 -9.28 -6.75
CA THR A 46 -5.11 -10.17 -7.83
C THR A 46 -6.13 -9.47 -8.74
N ALA A 47 -7.00 -8.62 -8.17
CA ALA A 47 -7.96 -7.82 -8.91
C ALA A 47 -7.35 -6.57 -9.58
N GLY A 48 -6.04 -6.32 -9.43
CA GLY A 48 -5.38 -5.11 -9.95
C GLY A 48 -5.79 -3.81 -9.23
N ASN A 49 -6.48 -3.91 -8.09
CA ASN A 49 -6.93 -2.76 -7.31
C ASN A 49 -5.86 -2.33 -6.31
N ILE A 50 -4.83 -1.65 -6.82
CA ILE A 50 -3.66 -1.21 -6.03
C ILE A 50 -4.07 -0.28 -4.89
N GLY A 51 -5.09 0.56 -5.08
CA GLY A 51 -5.60 1.46 -4.04
C GLY A 51 -6.19 0.71 -2.84
N GLN A 52 -6.97 -0.35 -3.08
CA GLN A 52 -7.48 -1.20 -2.00
C GLN A 52 -6.38 -2.06 -1.37
N ALA A 53 -5.48 -2.61 -2.18
CA ALA A 53 -4.33 -3.35 -1.66
C ALA A 53 -3.50 -2.49 -0.69
N ALA A 54 -3.25 -1.21 -1.04
CA ALA A 54 -2.51 -0.28 -0.21
C ALA A 54 -3.23 0.05 1.12
N LYS A 55 -4.57 0.13 1.12
CA LYS A 55 -5.36 0.32 2.34
C LYS A 55 -5.22 -0.87 3.28
N HIS A 56 -5.38 -2.09 2.78
CA HIS A 56 -5.21 -3.30 3.58
C HIS A 56 -3.76 -3.45 4.08
N ALA A 57 -2.76 -3.12 3.26
CA ALA A 57 -1.36 -3.12 3.68
C ALA A 57 -1.09 -2.13 4.83
N THR A 58 -1.74 -0.97 4.79
CA THR A 58 -1.66 0.04 5.83
C THR A 58 -2.34 -0.43 7.11
N ALA A 59 -3.52 -1.05 7.01
CA ALA A 59 -4.22 -1.62 8.16
C ALA A 59 -3.39 -2.71 8.87
N VAL A 60 -2.76 -3.62 8.11
CA VAL A 60 -1.81 -4.60 8.68
C VAL A 60 -0.61 -3.91 9.35
N ARG A 61 -0.13 -2.78 8.80
CA ARG A 61 0.99 -2.03 9.37
C ARG A 61 0.65 -1.34 10.68
N ASP A 62 -0.44 -0.62 10.69
CA ASP A 62 -0.91 0.13 11.85
C ASP A 62 -1.23 -0.83 13.01
N HIS A 63 -1.95 -1.92 12.72
CA HIS A 63 -2.31 -2.91 13.72
C HIS A 63 -1.10 -3.67 14.29
N ALA A 64 -0.12 -4.04 13.44
CA ALA A 64 1.10 -4.70 13.92
C ALA A 64 2.00 -3.76 14.73
N GLY A 65 2.03 -2.46 14.41
CA GLY A 65 2.79 -1.45 15.16
C GLY A 65 2.18 -1.09 16.51
N GLY A 66 0.86 -1.24 16.67
CA GLY A 66 0.14 -1.01 17.93
C GLY A 66 0.18 -2.19 18.91
N HIS A 67 0.71 -3.35 18.51
CA HIS A 67 0.75 -4.60 19.28
C HIS A 67 2.14 -4.89 19.90
N GLN A 68 2.90 -3.84 20.23
CA GLN A 68 4.16 -3.95 20.97
C GLN A 68 3.93 -4.11 22.48
#